data_AF-A0A0C9U1C8-F1
#
_entry.id   AF-A0A0C9U1C8-F1
#
_cell.length_a   1.000
_cell.length_b   1.000
_cell.length_c   1.000
_cell.angle_alpha   90.00
_cell.angle_beta   90.00
_cell.angle_gamma   90.00
#
_symmetry.space_group_name_H-M   'P 1'
#
loop_
_entity.id
_entity.type
_entity.pdbx_description
1 polymer ?
#
loop_
_entity_poly.entity_id
_entity_poly.type
_entity_poly.pdbx_seq_one_letter_code
_entity_poly.pdbx_strand_id
1 'polypeptide(L)' 'DILCIANLQHNCIDSKCTEHSDAYVRQERILTTRTKAVVKHQPTLLYFLNMYSIHNYDLIRSILPD' A
#
# COMPACT_ATOMS: atom_id res chain seq x y z
N ASP A 1 -0.74 -23.22 -12.52
CA ASP A 1 0.14 -22.23 -11.88
C ASP A 1 -0.69 -21.36 -10.96
N ILE A 2 -0.26 -21.11 -9.72
CA ILE A 2 -1.04 -20.32 -8.75
C ILE A 2 -0.34 -18.97 -8.56
N LEU A 3 -0.92 -17.91 -9.12
CA LEU A 3 -0.49 -16.53 -8.87
C LEU A 3 -1.02 -16.10 -7.49
N CYS A 4 -0.17 -16.21 -6.46
CA CYS A 4 -0.45 -15.65 -5.14
C CYS A 4 -0.10 -14.16 -5.14
N ILE A 5 -1.12 -13.29 -5.14
CA ILE A 5 -0.91 -11.85 -4.96
C ILE A 5 -0.54 -11.62 -3.49
N ALA A 6 0.75 -11.54 -3.21
CA ALA A 6 1.28 -11.30 -1.87
C ALA A 6 1.13 -9.82 -1.49
N ASN A 7 0.47 -9.55 -0.37
CA ASN A 7 0.44 -8.20 0.21
C ASN A 7 1.71 -7.98 1.05
N LEU A 8 2.77 -7.50 0.41
CA LEU A 8 4.01 -7.12 1.07
C LEU A 8 3.92 -5.67 1.56
N GLN A 9 4.19 -5.46 2.84
CA GLN A 9 4.21 -4.14 3.46
C GLN A 9 5.62 -3.83 3.99
N HIS A 10 6.12 -2.63 3.71
CA HIS A 10 7.46 -2.24 4.14
C HIS A 10 7.53 -2.07 5.67
N ASN A 11 8.55 -2.63 6.30
CA ASN A 11 8.78 -2.47 7.73
C ASN A 11 9.43 -1.10 8.01
N CYS A 12 8.60 -0.07 8.01
CA CYS A 12 9.05 1.32 8.14
C CYS A 12 9.71 1.61 9.50
N ILE A 13 9.31 0.88 10.55
CA ILE A 13 9.80 1.08 11.91
C ILE A 13 11.27 0.64 12.00
N ASP A 14 11.57 -0.60 11.63
CA ASP A 14 12.94 -1.12 11.72
C ASP A 14 13.86 -0.48 10.68
N SER A 15 13.30 -0.12 9.51
CA SER A 15 14.02 0.64 8.48
C SER A 15 14.16 2.14 8.77
N LYS A 16 13.60 2.64 9.89
CA LYS A 16 13.69 4.04 10.33
C LYS A 16 13.26 5.05 9.26
N CYS A 17 12.14 4.78 8.58
CA CYS A 17 11.59 5.67 7.56
C CYS A 17 10.90 6.85 8.24
N THR A 18 11.64 7.91 8.55
CA THR A 18 11.15 9.11 9.25
C THR A 18 10.85 10.29 8.31
N GLU A 19 11.44 10.29 7.12
CA GLU A 19 11.20 11.30 6.10
C GLU A 19 9.82 11.13 5.47
N HIS A 20 9.23 12.25 5.06
CA HIS A 20 7.97 12.30 4.34
C HIS A 20 8.14 13.10 3.05
N SER A 21 7.36 12.74 2.04
CA SER A 21 7.23 13.47 0.78
C SER A 21 5.77 13.80 0.50
N ASP A 22 5.51 14.93 -0.15
CA ASP A 22 4.16 15.27 -0.59
C ASP A 22 3.77 14.46 -1.83
N ALA A 23 2.57 13.87 -1.79
CA ALA A 23 1.97 13.20 -2.92
C ALA A 23 0.55 13.70 -3.17
N TYR A 24 0.20 13.89 -4.44
CA TYR A 24 -1.17 14.22 -4.83
C TYR A 24 -2.11 13.07 -4.48
N VAL A 25 -3.24 13.40 -3.87
CA VAL A 25 -4.30 12.44 -3.56
C VAL A 25 -5.02 12.07 -4.85
N ARG A 26 -5.25 10.77 -5.03
CA ARG A 26 -6.11 10.24 -6.11
C ARG A 26 -7.45 9.80 -5.53
N GLN A 27 -8.53 10.11 -6.24
CA GLN A 27 -9.88 9.62 -5.96
C GLN A 27 -10.44 9.06 -7.27
N GLU A 28 -11.04 7.87 -7.24
CA GLU A 28 -11.58 7.22 -8.45
C GLU A 28 -10.58 7.18 -9.62
N ARG A 29 -9.30 6.97 -9.30
CA ARG A 29 -8.15 7.00 -10.23
C ARG A 29 -7.81 8.38 -10.82
N ILE A 30 -8.56 9.44 -10.53
CA ILE A 30 -8.30 10.82 -10.94
C ILE A 30 -7.41 11.53 -9.92
N LEU A 31 -6.40 12.27 -10.41
CA LEU A 31 -5.57 13.14 -9.58
C LEU A 31 -6.38 14.34 -9.10
N THR A 32 -6.36 14.58 -7.79
CA THR A 32 -6.97 15.77 -7.21
C THR A 32 -5.91 16.84 -6.97
N THR A 33 -6.34 18.07 -6.68
CA THR A 33 -5.43 19.17 -6.29
C THR A 33 -4.93 19.04 -4.85
N ARG A 34 -5.49 18.12 -4.06
CA ARG A 34 -5.11 17.92 -2.66
C ARG A 34 -3.82 17.11 -2.59
N THR A 35 -2.92 17.50 -1.70
CA THR A 35 -1.72 16.73 -1.36
C THR A 35 -1.86 16.08 0.01
N LYS A 36 -1.06 15.04 0.25
CA LYS A 36 -0.87 14.42 1.56
C LYS A 36 0.60 14.08 1.75
N ALA A 37 1.05 14.11 3.01
CA ALA A 37 2.34 13.57 3.38
C ALA A 37 2.32 12.04 3.26
N VAL A 38 3.32 11.47 2.61
CA VAL A 38 3.53 10.02 2.46
C VAL A 38 4.93 9.70 2.96
N VAL A 39 5.07 8.60 3.68
CA VAL A 39 6.37 8.12 4.18
C VAL A 39 7.32 7.89 2.99
N LYS A 40 8.52 8.46 3.08
CA LYS A 40 9.60 8.21 2.12
C LYS A 40 10.43 7.04 2.64
N HIS A 41 10.28 5.89 1.98
CA HIS A 41 10.92 4.65 2.41
C HIS A 41 12.43 4.66 2.17
N GLN A 42 13.17 4.18 3.17
CA GLN A 42 14.59 3.86 3.02
C GLN A 42 14.77 2.62 2.12
N PRO A 43 15.82 2.55 1.29
CA PRO A 43 16.05 1.47 0.33
C PRO A 43 16.53 0.18 1.02
N THR A 44 15.65 -0.43 1.80
CA THR A 44 15.90 -1.61 2.63
C THR A 44 14.97 -2.74 2.21
N LEU A 45 15.39 -3.99 2.45
CA LEU A 45 14.65 -5.19 2.06
C LEU A 45 13.83 -5.79 3.22
N LEU A 46 13.43 -4.97 4.19
CA LEU A 46 12.63 -5.41 5.35
C LEU A 46 11.15 -5.24 5.04
N TYR A 47 10.44 -6.37 4.92
CA TYR A 47 9.02 -6.41 4.60
C TYR A 47 8.29 -7.42 5.49
N PHE A 48 7.02 -7.12 5.77
CA PHE A 48 6.08 -8.06 6.36
C PHE A 48 5.13 -8.57 5.28
N LEU A 49 4.88 -9.88 5.30
CA LEU A 49 3.79 -10.47 4.52
C LEU A 49 2.49 -10.33 5.32
N ASN A 50 1.58 -9.47 4.84
CA ASN A 50 0.28 -9.33 5.46
C ASN A 50 -0.64 -10.46 4.98
N MET A 51 -0.66 -11.55 5.75
CA MET A 51 -1.53 -12.70 5.46
C MET A 51 -3.00 -12.42 5.80
N TYR A 52 -3.27 -11.47 6.70
CA TYR A 52 -4.64 -11.14 7.11
C TYR A 52 -5.41 -10.40 6.03
N SER A 53 -4.73 -9.57 5.23
CA SER A 53 -5.35 -8.88 4.10
C SER A 53 -5.73 -9.81 2.95
N ILE A 54 -5.26 -11.07 2.95
CA ILE A 54 -5.61 -12.06 1.94
C ILE A 54 -7.13 -12.30 1.94
N HIS A 55 -7.74 -12.38 3.11
CA HIS A 55 -9.19 -12.55 3.25
C HIS A 55 -9.99 -11.31 2.85
N ASN A 56 -9.36 -10.12 2.84
CA ASN A 56 -10.02 -8.90 2.42
C ASN A 56 -10.18 -8.81 0.90
N TYR A 57 -9.37 -9.52 0.10
CA TYR A 57 -9.49 -9.44 -1.35
C TYR A 57 -10.82 -9.98 -1.86
N ASP A 58 -11.35 -11.04 -1.27
CA ASP A 58 -12.66 -11.58 -1.65
C ASP A 58 -13.78 -10.58 -1.36
N LEU A 59 -13.76 -9.96 -0.18
CA LEU A 59 -14.72 -8.92 0.19
C LEU A 59 -14.62 -7.70 -0.73
N ILE A 60 -13.40 -7.19 -0.94
CA ILE A 60 -13.16 -6.04 -1.83
C ILE A 60 -13.63 -6.36 -3.25
N ARG A 61 -13.35 -7.58 -3.74
CA ARG A 61 -13.79 -8.02 -5.07
C ARG A 61 -15.31 -8.11 -5.17
N SER A 62 -15.99 -8.55 -4.11
CA SER A 62 -17.46 -8.66 -4.10
C SER A 62 -18.19 -7.32 -4.18
N ILE A 63 -17.53 -6.22 -3.82
CA ILE A 63 -18.13 -4.87 -3.80
C ILE A 63 -17.68 -4.01 -4.99
N LEU A 64 -16.74 -4.49 -5.82
CA LEU A 64 -16.34 -3.79 -7.03
C LEU A 64 -17.35 -4.07 -8.15
N PRO A 65 -17.81 -3.04 -8.89
CA PRO A 65 -18.65 -3.27 -10.06
C PRO A 65 -17.85 -3.99 -11.17
N ASP A 66 -18.55 -4.82 -11.94
CA ASP A 66 -18.00 -5.57 -13.09
C ASP A 66 -17.35 -4.65 -14.16
#